data_AF-A0A174E8K7-F1
#
_entry.id   AF-A0A174E8K7-F1
#
_cell.length_a   1.000
_cell.length_b   1.000
_cell.length_c   1.000
_cell.angle_alpha   90.00
_cell.angle_beta   90.00
_cell.angle_gamma   90.00
#
_symmetry.space_group_name_H-M   'P 1'
#
loop_
_entity.id
_entity.type
_entity.pdbx_description
1 polymer ?
#
loop_
_entity_poly.entity_id
_entity_poly.type
_entity_poly.pdbx_seq_one_letter_code
_entity_poly.pdbx_strand_id
1 'polypeptide(L)'
;MTREEAIDILAESKRQNEVMRDNPSTFLVSHQMADGVKNAERRIAALNLALSALRPVSREQVERVRGEWINTNKEVEQMCKCSKCGYPISYFWSRTPFCPNCGAPMTDEAVDMVLKR
;
A
#
# COMPACT_ATOMS: atom_id res chain seq x y z
N MET A 1 13.02 15.74 -1.64
CA MET A 1 12.33 14.76 -2.50
C MET A 1 11.09 14.30 -1.78
N THR A 2 9.91 14.60 -2.30
CA THR A 2 8.62 14.12 -1.81
C THR A 2 8.35 12.70 -2.31
N ARG A 3 7.31 12.05 -1.77
CA ARG A 3 6.87 10.72 -2.21
C ARG A 3 6.41 10.78 -3.67
N GLU A 4 5.67 11.82 -4.02
CA GLU A 4 5.15 12.09 -5.35
C GLU A 4 6.30 12.31 -6.35
N GLU A 5 7.30 13.14 -5.99
CA GLU A 5 8.49 13.33 -6.81
C GLU A 5 9.24 12.01 -7.05
N ALA A 6 9.34 11.15 -6.03
CA ALA A 6 9.96 9.83 -6.18
C ALA A 6 9.16 8.91 -7.12
N ILE A 7 7.82 8.92 -7.02
CA ILE A 7 6.94 8.17 -7.93
C ILE A 7 7.14 8.63 -9.37
N ASP A 8 7.18 9.94 -9.60
CA ASP A 8 7.35 10.50 -10.95
C ASP A 8 8.69 10.12 -11.57
N ILE A 9 9.78 10.23 -10.80
CA ILE A 9 11.13 9.83 -11.24
C ILE A 9 11.19 8.33 -11.56
N LEU A 10 10.63 7.49 -10.70
CA LEU A 10 10.64 6.03 -10.90
C LEU A 10 9.74 5.61 -12.07
N ALA A 11 8.60 6.27 -12.26
CA ALA A 11 7.72 6.05 -13.39
C ALA A 11 8.39 6.42 -14.71
N GLU A 12 9.12 7.53 -14.74
CA GLU A 12 9.91 7.93 -15.90
C GLU A 12 11.06 6.95 -16.18
N SER A 13 11.81 6.55 -15.14
CA SER A 13 12.86 5.53 -15.28
C SER A 13 12.31 4.21 -15.81
N LYS A 14 11.09 3.83 -15.41
CA LYS A 14 10.42 2.64 -15.93
C LYS A 14 10.10 2.78 -17.41
N ARG A 15 9.51 3.91 -17.84
CA ARG A 15 9.23 4.19 -19.26
C ARG A 15 10.47 4.07 -20.13
N GLN A 16 11.60 4.60 -19.66
CA GLN A 16 12.87 4.51 -20.38
C GLN A 16 13.35 3.06 -20.56
N ASN A 17 13.19 2.22 -19.54
CA ASN A 17 13.53 0.80 -19.65
C ASN A 17 12.55 0.03 -20.55
N GLU A 18 11.27 0.41 -20.59
CA GLU A 18 10.29 -0.14 -21.54
C GLU A 18 10.66 0.21 -22.98
N VAL A 19 11.02 1.47 -23.25
CA VAL A 19 11.51 1.90 -24.58
C VAL A 19 12.76 1.13 -24.99
N MET A 20 13.69 0.91 -24.07
CA MET A 20 14.90 0.13 -24.31
C MET A 20 14.61 -1.34 -24.62
N ARG A 21 13.63 -1.95 -23.92
CA ARG A 21 13.19 -3.33 -24.16
C ARG A 21 12.51 -3.46 -25.52
N ASP A 22 11.67 -2.49 -25.89
CA ASP A 22 10.84 -2.54 -27.10
C ASP A 22 11.61 -2.13 -28.36
N ASN A 23 12.67 -1.32 -28.23
CA ASN A 23 13.51 -0.86 -29.34
C ASN A 23 15.00 -1.17 -29.12
N PRO A 24 15.38 -2.44 -28.90
CA PRO A 24 16.72 -2.78 -28.43
C PRO A 24 17.82 -2.41 -29.42
N SER A 25 17.55 -2.40 -30.73
CA SER A 25 18.53 -2.05 -31.77
C SER A 25 18.98 -0.60 -31.74
N THR A 26 18.18 0.28 -31.11
CA THR A 26 18.50 1.71 -30.95
C THR A 26 19.52 1.92 -29.82
N PHE A 27 19.58 1.00 -28.85
CA PHE A 27 20.34 1.19 -27.60
C PHE A 27 21.45 0.16 -27.40
N LEU A 28 21.39 -0.99 -28.08
CA LEU A 28 22.27 -2.13 -27.88
C LEU A 28 22.88 -2.59 -29.21
N VAL A 29 24.16 -2.93 -29.17
CA VAL A 29 24.85 -3.62 -30.27
C VAL A 29 24.39 -5.07 -30.36
N SER A 30 24.37 -5.62 -31.58
CA SER A 30 23.76 -6.91 -31.93
C SER A 30 24.10 -8.07 -31.00
N HIS A 31 25.36 -8.19 -30.57
CA HIS A 31 25.82 -9.26 -29.70
C HIS A 31 25.38 -9.15 -28.23
N GLN A 32 24.91 -7.97 -27.79
CA GLN A 32 24.47 -7.71 -26.40
C GLN A 32 22.96 -7.58 -26.26
N MET A 33 22.19 -7.68 -27.35
CA MET A 33 20.76 -7.39 -27.36
C MET A 33 19.98 -8.29 -26.40
N ALA A 34 20.25 -9.60 -26.41
CA ALA A 34 19.54 -10.55 -25.56
C ALA A 34 19.74 -10.26 -24.06
N ASP A 35 20.99 -10.02 -23.65
CA ASP A 35 21.31 -9.73 -22.24
C ASP A 35 20.83 -8.34 -21.82
N GLY A 36 20.90 -7.35 -22.72
CA GLY A 36 20.42 -6.00 -22.45
C GLY A 36 18.90 -5.92 -22.31
N VAL A 37 18.15 -6.63 -23.15
CA VAL A 37 16.68 -6.77 -23.02
C VAL A 37 16.32 -7.44 -21.70
N LYS A 38 16.96 -8.57 -21.38
CA LYS A 38 16.74 -9.28 -20.10
C LYS A 38 17.04 -8.40 -18.88
N ASN A 39 18.08 -7.57 -18.96
CA ASN A 39 18.39 -6.62 -17.89
C ASN A 39 17.36 -5.48 -17.79
N ALA A 40 16.85 -4.97 -18.92
CA ALA A 40 15.77 -3.99 -18.94
C ALA A 40 14.49 -4.57 -18.30
N GLU A 41 14.12 -5.82 -18.60
CA GLU A 41 12.99 -6.50 -17.97
C GLU A 41 13.15 -6.62 -16.45
N ARG A 42 14.34 -6.99 -15.97
CA ARG A 42 14.64 -7.06 -14.53
C ARG A 42 14.52 -5.70 -13.85
N ARG A 43 14.97 -4.63 -14.51
CA ARG A 43 14.83 -3.25 -14.02
C ARG A 43 13.36 -2.82 -13.97
N ILE A 44 12.58 -3.11 -15.00
CA ILE A 44 11.14 -2.84 -15.04
C ILE A 44 10.44 -3.56 -13.88
N ALA A 45 10.77 -4.83 -13.61
CA ALA A 45 10.21 -5.58 -12.50
C ALA A 45 10.54 -4.93 -11.13
N ALA A 46 11.80 -4.52 -10.91
CA ALA A 46 12.21 -3.84 -9.70
C ALA A 46 11.52 -2.47 -9.53
N LEU A 47 11.39 -1.69 -10.60
CA LEU A 47 10.72 -0.39 -10.61
C LEU A 47 9.21 -0.53 -10.35
N ASN A 48 8.56 -1.55 -10.92
CA ASN A 48 7.17 -1.87 -10.59
C ASN A 48 7.00 -2.17 -9.10
N LEU A 49 7.89 -2.97 -8.51
CA LEU A 49 7.83 -3.28 -7.08
C LEU A 49 7.98 -2.01 -6.23
N ALA A 50 8.94 -1.15 -6.57
CA ALA A 50 9.15 0.13 -5.88
C ALA A 50 7.93 1.06 -6.01
N LEU A 51 7.38 1.21 -7.22
CA LEU A 51 6.18 2.00 -7.47
C LEU A 51 4.96 1.45 -6.72
N SER A 52 4.79 0.13 -6.64
CA SER A 52 3.71 -0.50 -5.88
C SER A 52 3.83 -0.23 -4.37
N ALA A 53 5.04 -0.24 -3.82
CA ALA A 53 5.28 0.11 -2.42
C ALA A 53 5.08 1.62 -2.16
N LEU A 54 5.46 2.46 -3.13
CA LEU A 54 5.36 3.90 -3.03
C LEU A 54 3.99 4.45 -3.40
N ARG A 55 3.09 3.71 -4.03
CA ARG A 55 1.72 4.19 -4.22
C ARG A 55 0.94 4.05 -2.91
N PRO A 56 0.15 5.05 -2.50
CA PRO A 56 -0.74 4.90 -1.37
C PRO A 56 -1.67 3.71 -1.63
N VAL A 57 -1.96 2.95 -0.58
CA VAL A 57 -3.01 1.93 -0.65
C VAL A 57 -4.29 2.59 -1.13
N SER A 58 -5.01 1.94 -2.03
CA SER A 58 -6.27 2.50 -2.53
C SER A 58 -7.29 2.63 -1.40
N ARG A 59 -8.19 3.60 -1.49
CA ARG A 59 -9.32 3.73 -0.54
C ARG A 59 -10.10 2.42 -0.45
N GLU A 60 -10.36 1.77 -1.57
CA GLU A 60 -11.01 0.46 -1.65
C GLU A 60 -10.30 -0.62 -0.81
N GLN A 61 -8.97 -0.68 -0.86
CA GLN A 61 -8.19 -1.63 -0.04
C GLN A 61 -8.28 -1.32 1.46
N VAL A 62 -8.28 -0.04 1.84
CA VAL A 62 -8.40 0.37 3.25
C VAL A 62 -9.81 0.10 3.77
N GLU A 63 -10.85 0.39 2.99
CA GLU A 63 -12.23 0.12 3.36
C GLU A 63 -12.50 -1.39 3.55
N ARG A 64 -11.87 -2.26 2.74
CA ARG A 64 -11.97 -3.72 2.93
C ARG A 64 -11.53 -4.19 4.31
N VAL A 65 -10.54 -3.52 4.90
CA VAL A 65 -10.01 -3.85 6.23
C VAL A 65 -10.59 -2.97 7.34
N ARG A 66 -11.46 -2.00 7.01
CA ARG A 66 -12.15 -1.15 7.99
C ARG A 66 -13.01 -1.97 8.94
N GLY A 67 -12.79 -1.76 10.23
CA GLY A 67 -13.54 -2.38 11.30
C GLY A 67 -14.53 -1.41 11.93
N GLU A 68 -15.33 -1.95 12.84
CA GLU A 68 -16.22 -1.19 13.71
C GLU A 68 -16.13 -1.74 15.13
N TRP A 69 -16.35 -0.87 16.12
CA TRP A 69 -16.47 -1.27 17.50
C TRP A 69 -17.89 -1.74 17.79
N ILE A 70 -18.05 -3.05 17.97
CA ILE A 70 -19.33 -3.69 18.27
C ILE A 70 -19.50 -3.76 19.78
N ASN A 71 -20.59 -3.22 20.30
CA ASN A 71 -20.90 -3.30 21.72
C ASN A 71 -21.25 -4.73 22.11
N THR A 72 -20.74 -5.17 23.26
CA THR A 72 -21.21 -6.40 23.89
C THR A 72 -22.39 -6.02 24.79
N ASN A 73 -23.44 -6.85 24.82
CA ASN A 73 -24.66 -6.63 25.63
C ASN A 73 -24.43 -6.74 27.15
N LYS A 74 -23.18 -6.60 27.61
CA LYS A 74 -22.83 -6.54 29.01
C LYS A 74 -22.89 -5.09 29.45
N GLU A 75 -24.09 -4.62 29.77
CA GLU A 75 -24.38 -3.25 30.24
C GLU A 75 -23.48 -2.83 31.41
N VAL A 76 -23.06 -3.79 32.23
CA VAL A 76 -22.26 -3.56 33.44
C VAL A 76 -20.77 -3.34 33.15
N GLU A 77 -20.19 -4.05 32.17
CA GLU A 77 -18.75 -4.02 31.90
C GLU A 77 -18.36 -3.00 30.83
N GLN A 78 -19.34 -2.39 30.15
CA GLN A 78 -19.05 -1.35 29.17
C GLN A 78 -17.96 -1.81 28.17
N MET A 79 -18.15 -2.98 27.58
CA MET A 79 -17.18 -3.58 26.65
C MET A 79 -17.65 -3.54 25.20
N CYS A 80 -16.71 -3.32 24.30
CA CYS A 80 -16.88 -3.50 22.87
C CYS A 80 -15.81 -4.45 22.32
N LYS A 81 -16.03 -4.94 21.10
CA LYS A 81 -15.11 -5.84 20.39
C LYS A 81 -14.88 -5.35 18.97
N CYS A 82 -13.70 -5.61 18.45
CA CYS A 82 -13.37 -5.34 17.05
C CYS A 82 -14.21 -6.26 16.13
N SER A 83 -14.89 -5.69 15.14
CA SER A 83 -15.66 -6.48 14.16
C SER A 83 -14.82 -7.40 13.29
N LYS A 84 -13.51 -7.12 13.13
CA LYS A 84 -12.60 -7.88 12.26
C LYS A 84 -11.89 -9.04 12.98
N CYS A 85 -11.37 -8.80 14.17
CA CYS A 85 -10.58 -9.81 14.89
C CYS A 85 -11.20 -10.25 16.23
N GLY A 86 -12.32 -9.65 16.64
CA GLY A 86 -13.00 -9.99 17.89
C GLY A 86 -12.30 -9.49 19.15
N TYR A 87 -11.20 -8.75 19.03
CA TYR A 87 -10.44 -8.26 20.19
C TYR A 87 -11.32 -7.37 21.10
N PRO A 88 -11.45 -7.72 22.39
CA PRO A 88 -12.27 -6.98 23.34
C PRO A 88 -11.53 -5.74 23.86
N ILE A 89 -12.24 -4.62 24.01
CA ILE A 89 -11.75 -3.40 24.63
C ILE A 89 -12.86 -2.80 25.50
N SER A 90 -12.55 -2.34 26.71
CA SER A 90 -13.53 -1.63 27.53
C SER A 90 -13.63 -0.18 27.07
N TYR A 91 -14.81 0.44 27.16
CA TYR A 91 -15.02 1.85 26.85
C TYR A 91 -14.12 2.80 27.65
N PHE A 92 -13.68 2.41 28.85
CA PHE A 92 -12.77 3.21 29.66
C PHE A 92 -11.43 3.50 28.95
N TRP A 93 -10.96 2.57 28.11
CA TRP A 93 -9.75 2.74 27.30
C TRP A 93 -10.03 3.42 25.94
N SER A 94 -11.27 3.90 25.75
CA SER A 94 -11.80 4.59 24.57
C SER A 94 -11.85 3.75 23.29
N ARG A 95 -12.86 4.02 22.45
CA ARG A 95 -12.93 3.51 21.08
C ARG A 95 -11.80 4.14 20.27
N THR A 96 -10.65 3.49 20.24
CA THR A 96 -9.48 4.00 19.52
C THR A 96 -9.73 4.06 18.01
N PRO A 97 -9.11 5.00 17.28
CA PRO A 97 -9.25 5.08 15.83
C PRO A 97 -8.75 3.83 15.09
N PHE A 98 -7.87 3.04 15.72
CA PHE A 98 -7.37 1.77 15.20
C PHE A 98 -7.54 0.65 16.23
N CYS A 99 -7.81 -0.57 15.78
CA CYS A 99 -7.75 -1.74 16.64
C CYS A 99 -6.31 -1.96 17.14
N PRO A 100 -6.05 -2.05 18.45
CA PRO A 100 -4.70 -2.27 18.97
C PRO A 100 -4.15 -3.65 18.63
N ASN A 101 -5.02 -4.63 18.34
CA ASN A 101 -4.60 -6.00 18.02
C ASN A 101 -4.33 -6.20 16.52
N CYS A 102 -5.26 -5.79 15.64
CA CYS A 102 -5.13 -6.05 14.19
C CYS A 102 -4.86 -4.81 13.34
N GLY A 103 -4.82 -3.61 13.92
CA GLY A 103 -4.58 -2.36 13.20
C GLY A 103 -5.73 -1.89 12.29
N ALA A 104 -6.88 -2.56 12.29
CA ALA A 104 -8.03 -2.15 11.48
C ALA A 104 -8.46 -0.72 11.82
N PRO A 105 -8.63 0.18 10.83
CA PRO A 105 -9.17 1.51 11.06
C PRO A 105 -10.65 1.41 11.45
N MET A 106 -11.05 2.17 12.44
CA MET A 106 -12.38 2.13 13.07
C MET A 106 -13.22 3.37 12.75
N THR A 107 -12.59 4.42 12.23
CA THR A 107 -13.24 5.70 11.88
C THR A 107 -12.80 6.19 10.51
N ASP A 108 -13.55 7.12 9.92
CA ASP A 108 -13.20 7.71 8.62
C ASP A 108 -11.86 8.48 8.69
N GLU A 109 -11.57 9.13 9.82
CA GLU A 109 -10.29 9.79 10.06
C GLU A 109 -9.14 8.78 10.06
N ALA A 110 -9.34 7.61 10.66
CA ALA A 110 -8.34 6.54 10.67
C ALA A 110 -8.09 5.98 9.26
N VAL A 111 -9.12 5.88 8.42
CA VAL A 111 -8.99 5.53 7.00
C VAL A 111 -8.17 6.58 6.27
N ASP A 112 -8.51 7.86 6.45
CA ASP A 112 -7.79 8.97 5.82
C ASP A 112 -6.33 9.05 6.26
N MET A 113 -6.03 8.75 7.53
CA MET A 113 -4.66 8.64 8.04
C MET A 113 -3.85 7.53 7.35
N VAL A 114 -4.49 6.43 6.93
CA VAL A 114 -3.83 5.35 6.18
C VAL A 114 -3.61 5.73 4.72
N LEU A 115 -4.52 6.52 4.15
CA LEU A 115 -4.46 6.97 2.76
C LEU A 115 -3.43 8.08 2.52
N LYS A 116 -3.24 8.96 3.51
CA LYS A 116 -2.29 10.09 3.46
C LYS A 116 -0.85 9.71 3.86
N ARG A 117 -0.55 8.42 4.01
CA ARG A 117 0.79 7.91 4.36
C ARG A 117 1.84 8.25 3.30
#